data_AF-A0A395NTP3-F1
#
_entry.id   AF-A0A395NTP3-F1
#
_cell.length_a   1.000
_cell.length_b   1.000
_cell.length_c   1.000
_cell.angle_alpha   90.00
_cell.angle_beta   90.00
_cell.angle_gamma   90.00
#
_symmetry.space_group_name_H-M   'P 1'
#
loop_
_entity.id
_entity.type
_entity.pdbx_description
1 polymer ?
#
loop_
_entity_poly.entity_id
_entity_poly.type
_entity_poly.pdbx_seq_one_letter_code
_entity_poly.pdbx_strand_id
1 'polypeptide(L)'
;MAGLSFFSAQLRCLSIALLAVQFLCISSKPAARNAVSSILAESNRIVPDYKLIAILETAPLVWLHSDDPFRPADLLEHIRHTTPTVDQKAIHDLPKLDLDNLALLNNVSSGEVALTSNDDATTLPAWLFGSIPDESGRIANATPCVVILVEQSARDVDAFFFYFYSYDRGANITQVLEPLNRLIEDTEHGMHFGDHVGDWEHNMVRFRDGKPTGIYYSQHAGGSAYGWDDAALSMKDERPLVFSAYGSHANYASSGVFYSDHVHDAALIDYCDAGKLWDPVLSAYFYHLDPESFALTRLFSSESNISTTSNLTSFFYFTGIWGDAQYPDDDSRQKTVPHFGLKRFVSGPQGPIVKDLVRKGLYPNQREKKPWMQWAVGIFMSCMEDAEPRRTRLD
;
A
#
# COMPACT_ATOMS: atom_id res chain seq x y z
N MET A 1 -2.05 -26.60 -82.24
CA MET A 1 -1.70 -25.21 -81.90
C MET A 1 -2.33 -24.93 -80.54
N ALA A 2 -1.66 -25.21 -79.41
CA ALA A 2 -0.50 -24.52 -78.82
C ALA A 2 -0.92 -23.27 -78.01
N GLY A 3 -0.54 -23.28 -76.72
CA GLY A 3 -0.70 -22.17 -75.75
C GLY A 3 -1.18 -22.66 -74.37
N LEU A 4 -0.43 -23.51 -73.63
CA LEU A 4 0.61 -23.15 -72.65
C LEU A 4 0.12 -22.09 -71.63
N SER A 5 -0.33 -22.54 -70.45
CA SER A 5 0.45 -22.66 -69.21
C SER A 5 0.68 -21.32 -68.49
N PHE A 6 -0.11 -20.99 -67.48
CA PHE A 6 0.36 -20.17 -66.37
C PHE A 6 -0.29 -20.60 -65.04
N PHE A 7 0.53 -21.25 -64.23
CA PHE A 7 0.60 -21.18 -62.77
C PHE A 7 -0.57 -21.69 -61.92
N SER A 8 -0.48 -23.00 -61.66
CA SER A 8 -0.58 -23.57 -60.32
C SER A 8 0.29 -22.78 -59.31
N ALA A 9 -0.31 -21.80 -58.61
CA ALA A 9 0.17 -21.25 -57.33
C ALA A 9 -0.86 -20.28 -56.70
N GLN A 10 -2.12 -20.68 -56.54
CA GLN A 10 -3.12 -19.88 -55.80
C GLN A 10 -3.61 -20.52 -54.50
N LEU A 11 -2.92 -21.56 -54.02
CA LEU A 11 -3.21 -22.21 -52.74
C LEU A 11 -2.02 -22.17 -51.77
N ARG A 12 -1.29 -21.04 -51.69
CA ARG A 12 -0.24 -20.80 -50.66
C ARG A 12 -0.11 -19.34 -50.18
N CYS A 13 -1.09 -18.47 -50.45
CA CYS A 13 -1.10 -17.10 -49.91
C CYS A 13 -2.25 -16.82 -48.92
N LEU A 14 -2.95 -17.87 -48.46
CA LEU A 14 -4.01 -17.78 -47.46
C LEU A 14 -3.57 -18.37 -46.11
N SER A 15 -2.34 -18.07 -45.66
CA SER A 15 -1.86 -18.50 -44.33
C SER A 15 -0.84 -17.55 -43.69
N ILE A 16 -0.65 -16.33 -44.22
CA ILE A 16 0.29 -15.34 -43.65
C ILE A 16 -0.40 -14.00 -43.31
N ALA A 17 -1.64 -13.78 -43.74
CA ALA A 17 -2.41 -12.58 -43.42
C ALA A 17 -3.29 -12.69 -42.16
N LEU A 18 -3.15 -13.77 -41.36
CA LEU A 18 -3.87 -13.98 -40.10
C LEU A 18 -2.97 -13.98 -38.85
N LEU A 19 -1.70 -13.60 -38.99
CA LEU A 19 -0.74 -13.50 -37.87
C LEU A 19 -0.25 -12.07 -37.60
N ALA A 20 -0.85 -11.05 -38.23
CA ALA A 20 -0.49 -9.64 -38.06
C ALA A 20 -1.67 -8.77 -37.60
N VAL A 21 -2.70 -9.36 -36.98
CA VAL A 21 -3.80 -8.63 -36.33
C VAL A 21 -4.02 -9.22 -34.93
N GLN A 22 -3.00 -9.08 -34.09
CA GLN A 22 -3.13 -9.25 -32.63
C GLN A 22 -2.18 -8.29 -31.88
N PHE A 23 -1.99 -7.09 -32.44
CA PHE A 23 -1.65 -5.91 -31.66
C PHE A 23 -2.86 -4.99 -31.75
N LEU A 24 -3.94 -5.33 -31.03
CA LEU A 24 -4.96 -4.33 -30.73
C LEU A 24 -4.27 -3.32 -29.81
N CYS A 25 -4.04 -2.15 -30.36
CA CYS A 25 -3.63 -0.96 -29.64
C CYS A 25 -4.53 -0.77 -28.42
N ILE A 26 -3.96 -0.98 -27.23
CA ILE A 26 -4.46 -0.37 -26.01
C ILE A 26 -4.25 1.13 -26.22
N SER A 27 -5.33 1.84 -26.52
CA SER A 27 -5.31 3.30 -26.63
C SER A 27 -5.26 3.89 -25.22
N SER A 28 -4.11 3.76 -24.56
CA SER A 28 -3.84 4.49 -23.32
C SER A 28 -3.68 5.99 -23.62
N LYS A 29 -4.19 6.84 -22.72
CA LYS A 29 -4.18 8.31 -22.86
C LYS A 29 -2.73 8.82 -23.04
N PRO A 30 -2.50 9.94 -23.78
CA PRO A 30 -1.17 10.45 -24.10
C PRO A 30 -0.25 10.67 -22.88
N ALA A 31 -0.83 11.06 -21.73
CA ALA A 31 -0.08 11.29 -20.49
C ALA A 31 0.50 10.00 -19.89
N ALA A 32 -0.28 8.90 -19.86
CA ALA A 32 0.18 7.60 -19.36
C ALA A 32 1.29 7.03 -20.26
N ARG A 33 1.15 7.18 -21.58
CA ARG A 33 2.17 6.75 -22.55
C ARG A 33 3.49 7.50 -22.37
N ASN A 34 3.44 8.81 -22.08
CA ASN A 34 4.63 9.62 -21.87
C ASN A 34 5.34 9.26 -20.55
N ALA A 35 4.60 9.01 -19.48
CA ALA A 35 5.16 8.58 -18.19
C ALA A 35 5.84 7.20 -18.31
N VAL A 36 5.15 6.20 -18.89
CA VAL A 36 5.71 4.86 -19.13
C VAL A 36 6.95 4.92 -20.03
N SER A 37 6.91 5.70 -21.12
CA SER A 37 8.06 5.84 -22.02
C SER A 37 9.28 6.47 -21.35
N SER A 38 9.08 7.41 -20.43
CA SER A 38 10.16 8.02 -19.63
C SER A 38 10.75 7.02 -18.64
N ILE A 39 9.91 6.21 -18.00
CA ILE A 39 10.33 5.20 -17.02
C ILE A 39 11.19 4.12 -17.70
N LEU A 40 10.77 3.62 -18.86
CA LEU A 40 11.49 2.58 -19.59
C LEU A 40 12.85 3.02 -20.15
N ALA A 41 13.03 4.32 -20.41
CA ALA A 41 14.30 4.83 -20.91
C ALA A 41 15.44 4.71 -19.88
N GLU A 42 15.10 4.57 -18.59
CA GLU A 42 16.04 4.56 -17.46
C GLU A 42 16.11 3.19 -16.74
N SER A 43 15.43 2.15 -17.26
CA SER A 43 15.36 0.84 -16.59
C SER A 43 16.66 0.05 -16.71
N ASN A 44 17.12 -0.49 -15.58
CA ASN A 44 18.09 -1.56 -15.56
C ASN A 44 17.40 -2.84 -16.10
N ARG A 45 17.99 -3.52 -17.09
CA ARG A 45 17.35 -4.61 -17.88
C ARG A 45 17.11 -5.93 -17.10
N ILE A 46 17.00 -5.86 -15.77
CA ILE A 46 16.78 -6.99 -14.88
C ILE A 46 15.37 -7.55 -15.09
N VAL A 47 14.37 -6.67 -15.16
CA VAL A 47 12.99 -7.04 -15.46
C VAL A 47 12.69 -6.69 -16.92
N PRO A 48 12.15 -7.63 -17.74
CA PRO A 48 11.80 -7.33 -19.12
C PRO A 48 10.79 -6.18 -19.25
N ASP A 49 11.04 -5.25 -20.17
CA ASP A 49 10.23 -4.04 -20.40
C ASP A 49 8.72 -4.33 -20.52
N TYR A 50 8.33 -5.40 -21.20
CA TYR A 50 6.92 -5.75 -21.37
C TYR A 50 6.22 -6.10 -20.05
N LYS A 51 6.93 -6.68 -19.07
CA LYS A 51 6.38 -6.95 -17.74
C LYS A 51 6.19 -5.65 -16.97
N LEU A 52 7.20 -4.79 -17.02
CA LEU A 52 7.16 -3.48 -16.37
C LEU A 52 6.07 -2.58 -16.95
N ILE A 53 5.87 -2.59 -18.28
CA ILE A 53 4.74 -1.91 -18.94
C ILE A 53 3.41 -2.43 -18.40
N ALA A 54 3.21 -3.75 -18.38
CA ALA A 54 1.96 -4.34 -17.90
C ALA A 54 1.67 -3.95 -16.44
N ILE A 55 2.70 -3.92 -15.58
CA ILE A 55 2.58 -3.50 -14.19
C ILE A 55 2.17 -2.03 -14.08
N LEU A 56 2.78 -1.13 -14.85
CA LEU A 56 2.45 0.29 -14.82
C LEU A 56 1.06 0.58 -15.40
N GLU A 57 0.64 -0.15 -16.44
CA GLU A 57 -0.68 -0.02 -17.07
C GLU A 57 -1.81 -0.56 -16.19
N THR A 58 -1.51 -1.41 -15.22
CA THR A 58 -2.49 -2.04 -14.30
C THR A 58 -2.27 -1.66 -12.84
N ALA A 59 -1.37 -0.70 -12.56
CA ALA A 59 -1.07 -0.24 -11.22
C ALA A 59 -2.35 0.30 -10.53
N PRO A 60 -2.57 0.07 -9.24
CA PRO A 60 -3.75 0.62 -8.57
C PRO A 60 -3.80 2.15 -8.60
N LEU A 61 -5.01 2.69 -8.54
CA LEU A 61 -5.30 4.11 -8.38
C LEU A 61 -6.02 4.30 -7.05
N VAL A 62 -5.54 5.22 -6.21
CA VAL A 62 -6.02 5.34 -4.83
C VAL A 62 -6.88 6.60 -4.68
N TRP A 63 -8.15 6.43 -4.35
CA TRP A 63 -8.97 7.49 -3.78
C TRP A 63 -8.58 7.69 -2.32
N LEU A 64 -7.99 8.83 -2.02
CA LEU A 64 -7.78 9.30 -0.66
C LEU A 64 -9.09 9.88 -0.15
N HIS A 65 -9.46 9.55 1.09
CA HIS A 65 -10.68 10.05 1.71
C HIS A 65 -10.73 11.59 1.66
N SER A 66 -11.90 12.16 1.37
CA SER A 66 -12.07 13.61 1.17
C SER A 66 -11.62 14.44 2.37
N ASP A 67 -11.99 13.98 3.56
CA ASP A 67 -11.87 14.73 4.81
C ASP A 67 -10.66 14.37 5.66
N ASP A 68 -9.93 13.32 5.28
CA ASP A 68 -8.72 12.98 6.00
C ASP A 68 -7.76 14.18 5.94
N PRO A 69 -6.90 14.50 6.90
CA PRO A 69 -5.81 15.44 6.67
C PRO A 69 -4.46 14.75 6.45
N PHE A 70 -4.35 13.45 6.76
CA PHE A 70 -3.13 12.67 6.62
C PHE A 70 -3.07 12.07 5.21
N ARG A 71 -1.95 12.29 4.53
CA ARG A 71 -1.78 11.98 3.11
C ARG A 71 -0.48 11.22 2.89
N PRO A 72 -0.31 10.59 1.71
CA PRO A 72 0.92 9.90 1.39
C PRO A 72 2.13 10.82 1.62
N ALA A 73 3.15 10.32 2.31
CA ALA A 73 4.27 11.09 2.84
C ALA A 73 5.62 10.58 2.33
N ASP A 74 6.62 11.46 2.26
CA ASP A 74 7.97 11.10 1.80
C ASP A 74 8.71 10.27 2.86
N LEU A 75 9.22 9.11 2.47
CA LEU A 75 9.96 8.21 3.39
C LEU A 75 11.21 8.88 3.99
N LEU A 76 11.96 9.64 3.19
CA LEU A 76 13.21 10.25 3.65
C LEU A 76 12.91 11.45 4.57
N GLU A 77 11.87 12.22 4.26
CA GLU A 77 11.42 13.29 5.14
C GLU A 77 10.96 12.74 6.49
N HIS A 78 10.20 11.65 6.50
CA HIS A 78 9.82 10.96 7.73
C HIS A 78 11.03 10.57 8.58
N ILE A 79 12.02 9.89 7.99
CA ILE A 79 13.25 9.49 8.71
C ILE A 79 13.94 10.72 9.34
N ARG A 80 13.96 11.87 8.66
CA ARG A 80 14.60 13.10 9.16
C ARG A 80 13.88 13.73 10.35
N HIS A 81 12.59 13.46 10.54
CA HIS A 81 11.82 13.92 11.70
C HIS A 81 11.79 12.91 12.84
N THR A 82 12.62 11.87 12.78
CA THR A 82 12.71 10.84 13.82
C THR A 82 14.11 10.72 14.40
N THR A 83 14.18 10.22 15.63
CA THR A 83 15.39 9.76 16.31
C THR A 83 15.20 8.30 16.70
N PRO A 84 16.12 7.39 16.32
CA PRO A 84 16.05 6.00 16.73
C PRO A 84 16.14 5.86 18.26
N THR A 85 15.22 5.10 18.84
CA THR A 85 15.22 4.80 20.28
C THR A 85 15.06 3.31 20.56
N VAL A 86 15.51 2.88 21.74
CA VAL A 86 15.14 1.61 22.38
C VAL A 86 14.61 1.94 23.77
N ASP A 87 13.48 1.37 24.16
CA ASP A 87 12.83 1.65 25.44
C ASP A 87 12.71 3.17 25.72
N GLN A 88 12.35 3.93 24.68
CA GLN A 88 12.23 5.40 24.68
C GLN A 88 13.55 6.17 24.96
N LYS A 89 14.71 5.51 24.89
CA LYS A 89 16.02 6.15 25.02
C LYS A 89 16.69 6.25 23.66
N ALA A 90 17.14 7.46 23.32
CA ALA A 90 17.83 7.72 22.06
C ALA A 90 19.10 6.89 21.91
N ILE A 91 19.31 6.36 20.71
CA ILE A 91 20.56 5.71 20.33
C ILE A 91 21.53 6.80 19.86
N HIS A 92 22.69 6.86 20.50
CA HIS A 92 23.71 7.87 20.21
C HIS A 92 24.76 7.35 19.21
N ASP A 93 25.62 8.25 18.75
CA ASP A 93 26.78 7.95 17.89
C ASP A 93 26.44 7.30 16.53
N LEU A 94 25.23 7.55 16.03
CA LEU A 94 24.79 7.12 14.70
C LEU A 94 25.17 8.15 13.63
N PRO A 95 25.47 7.70 12.38
CA PRO A 95 25.54 8.62 11.26
C PRO A 95 24.16 9.25 10.99
N LYS A 96 24.11 10.30 10.17
CA LYS A 96 22.83 10.81 9.66
C LYS A 96 22.14 9.70 8.88
N LEU A 97 20.94 9.32 9.33
CA LEU A 97 20.18 8.23 8.74
C LEU A 97 19.43 8.66 7.48
N ASP A 98 19.35 7.74 6.52
CA ASP A 98 18.63 7.86 5.27
C ASP A 98 18.26 6.47 4.71
N LEU A 99 17.71 6.44 3.49
CA LEU A 99 17.29 5.21 2.82
C LEU A 99 18.45 4.29 2.39
N ASP A 100 19.70 4.73 2.48
CA ASP A 100 20.90 3.94 2.16
C ASP A 100 21.56 3.31 3.39
N ASN A 101 21.25 3.78 4.60
CA ASN A 101 21.91 3.29 5.81
C ASN A 101 20.97 2.94 6.98
N LEU A 102 19.65 3.05 6.84
CA LEU A 102 18.67 2.77 7.90
C LEU A 102 18.85 1.39 8.56
N ALA A 103 19.19 0.35 7.79
CA ALA A 103 19.40 -1.00 8.31
C ALA A 103 20.62 -1.16 9.24
N LEU A 104 21.49 -0.13 9.38
CA LEU A 104 22.52 -0.12 10.41
C LEU A 104 21.93 -0.27 11.81
N LEU A 105 20.69 0.19 12.01
CA LEU A 105 19.94 0.07 13.26
C LEU A 105 19.68 -1.38 13.68
N ASN A 106 19.69 -2.33 12.74
CA ASN A 106 19.51 -3.75 13.07
C ASN A 106 20.70 -4.34 13.85
N ASN A 107 21.84 -3.65 13.92
CA ASN A 107 22.99 -4.08 14.70
C ASN A 107 22.84 -3.81 16.21
N VAL A 108 21.78 -3.11 16.61
CA VAL A 108 21.46 -2.84 18.01
C VAL A 108 20.91 -4.13 18.63
N SER A 109 21.67 -4.72 19.57
CA SER A 109 21.40 -6.07 20.09
C SER A 109 20.41 -6.14 21.25
N SER A 110 20.03 -4.99 21.82
CA SER A 110 19.14 -4.90 22.97
C SER A 110 17.86 -4.16 22.57
N GLY A 111 16.74 -4.89 22.54
CA GLY A 111 15.41 -4.31 22.34
C GLY A 111 15.03 -4.06 20.88
N GLU A 112 13.79 -3.62 20.70
CA GLU A 112 13.25 -3.23 19.40
C GLU A 112 13.53 -1.75 19.16
N VAL A 113 14.12 -1.43 18.00
CA VAL A 113 14.43 -0.04 17.63
C VAL A 113 13.20 0.61 17.02
N ALA A 114 12.84 1.79 17.52
CA ALA A 114 11.74 2.61 17.02
C ALA A 114 12.25 3.93 16.43
N LEU A 115 11.74 4.32 15.26
CA LEU A 115 11.97 5.64 14.68
C LEU A 115 11.06 6.68 15.34
N THR A 116 11.37 7.01 16.60
CA THR A 116 10.54 7.89 17.42
C THR A 116 10.55 9.32 16.90
N SER A 117 9.38 9.93 16.78
CA SER A 117 9.16 11.34 16.43
C SER A 117 10.00 12.27 17.29
N ASN A 118 10.61 13.27 16.65
CA ASN A 118 11.31 14.35 17.34
C ASN A 118 10.34 15.38 17.96
N ASP A 119 9.09 15.37 17.50
CA ASP A 119 8.02 16.29 17.91
C ASP A 119 6.94 15.53 18.72
N ASP A 120 6.19 16.25 19.55
CA ASP A 120 5.00 15.68 20.18
C ASP A 120 3.91 15.44 19.14
N ALA A 121 3.61 14.16 18.85
CA ALA A 121 2.62 13.75 17.87
C ALA A 121 1.22 14.34 18.15
N THR A 122 0.90 14.62 19.42
CA THR A 122 -0.40 15.23 19.78
C THR A 122 -0.56 16.67 19.27
N THR A 123 0.55 17.33 18.93
CA THR A 123 0.55 18.69 18.36
C THR A 123 0.36 18.70 16.84
N LEU A 124 0.37 17.53 16.19
CA LEU A 124 0.23 17.32 14.76
C LEU A 124 1.17 18.24 13.93
N PRO A 125 2.51 18.07 14.07
CA PRO A 125 3.47 18.85 13.29
C PRO A 125 3.28 18.64 11.79
N ALA A 126 3.64 19.66 11.00
CA ALA A 126 3.28 19.75 9.59
C ALA A 126 3.69 18.54 8.73
N TRP A 127 4.78 17.86 9.08
CA TRP A 127 5.31 16.73 8.34
C TRP A 127 4.45 15.45 8.46
N LEU A 128 3.58 15.35 9.46
CA LEU A 128 2.64 14.23 9.62
C LEU A 128 1.53 14.25 8.56
N PHE A 129 1.17 15.41 8.02
CA PHE A 129 0.07 15.54 7.06
C PHE A 129 0.40 15.03 5.65
N GLY A 130 1.67 14.75 5.35
CA GLY A 130 2.10 14.28 4.03
C GLY A 130 1.86 15.31 2.92
N SER A 131 1.58 14.85 1.70
CA SER A 131 1.43 15.71 0.52
C SER A 131 0.18 15.41 -0.29
N ILE A 132 -0.47 16.46 -0.76
CA ILE A 132 -1.69 16.37 -1.57
C ILE A 132 -1.31 16.09 -3.04
N PRO A 133 -1.94 15.11 -3.72
CA PRO A 133 -1.75 14.90 -5.15
C PRO A 133 -2.33 16.07 -5.97
N ASP A 134 -1.66 16.39 -7.07
CA ASP A 134 -2.15 17.36 -8.05
C ASP A 134 -3.31 16.82 -8.90
N GLU A 135 -3.80 17.60 -9.87
CA GLU A 135 -4.92 17.20 -10.73
C GLU A 135 -4.62 15.96 -11.59
N SER A 136 -3.34 15.65 -11.84
CA SER A 136 -2.92 14.45 -12.55
C SER A 136 -2.84 13.22 -11.63
N GLY A 137 -2.98 13.42 -10.33
CA GLY A 137 -2.78 12.39 -9.30
C GLY A 137 -1.33 12.24 -8.86
N ARG A 138 -0.42 13.12 -9.29
CA ARG A 138 1.01 13.06 -8.92
C ARG A 138 1.28 13.84 -7.65
N ILE A 139 2.16 13.32 -6.81
CA ILE A 139 2.78 14.07 -5.71
C ILE A 139 4.19 14.45 -6.15
N ALA A 140 4.43 15.72 -6.45
CA ALA A 140 5.66 16.15 -7.13
C ALA A 140 6.90 16.24 -6.21
N ASN A 141 6.71 16.56 -4.93
CA ASN A 141 7.78 16.89 -3.98
C ASN A 141 7.95 15.84 -2.86
N ALA A 142 7.40 14.64 -3.05
CA ALA A 142 7.54 13.52 -2.14
C ALA A 142 7.52 12.22 -2.94
N THR A 143 8.20 11.20 -2.44
CA THR A 143 8.18 9.82 -2.99
C THR A 143 7.51 8.88 -1.98
N PRO A 144 6.17 8.85 -1.92
CA PRO A 144 5.44 8.11 -0.90
C PRO A 144 5.13 6.66 -1.26
N CYS A 145 5.51 6.20 -2.46
CA CYS A 145 5.25 4.85 -2.93
C CYS A 145 6.53 4.06 -3.15
N VAL A 146 6.48 2.77 -2.79
CA VAL A 146 7.51 1.79 -3.12
C VAL A 146 6.86 0.66 -3.90
N VAL A 147 7.33 0.44 -5.12
CA VAL A 147 6.94 -0.68 -5.96
C VAL A 147 8.01 -1.76 -5.89
N ILE A 148 7.63 -2.95 -5.43
CA ILE A 148 8.54 -4.12 -5.36
C ILE A 148 8.00 -5.22 -6.26
N LEU A 149 8.82 -5.61 -7.24
CA LEU A 149 8.53 -6.70 -8.15
C LEU A 149 9.20 -7.97 -7.65
N VAL A 150 8.42 -9.03 -7.47
CA VAL A 150 8.89 -10.34 -7.01
C VAL A 150 8.67 -11.34 -8.14
N GLU A 151 9.73 -11.73 -8.84
CA GLU A 151 9.66 -12.74 -9.91
C GLU A 151 9.69 -14.15 -9.29
N GLN A 152 8.52 -14.68 -8.90
CA GLN A 152 8.42 -16.03 -8.34
C GLN A 152 8.79 -17.12 -9.34
N SER A 153 8.53 -16.89 -10.63
CA SER A 153 8.97 -17.74 -11.71
C SER A 153 9.10 -16.94 -13.01
N ALA A 154 9.54 -17.59 -14.09
CA ALA A 154 9.56 -16.96 -15.42
C ALA A 154 8.17 -16.44 -15.85
N ARG A 155 7.09 -17.05 -15.35
CA ARG A 155 5.70 -16.76 -15.72
C ARG A 155 4.96 -15.94 -14.68
N ASP A 156 5.24 -16.15 -13.41
CA ASP A 156 4.47 -15.58 -12.30
C ASP A 156 5.27 -14.45 -11.63
N VAL A 157 4.67 -13.26 -11.56
CA VAL A 157 5.27 -12.06 -10.95
C VAL A 157 4.25 -11.44 -10.01
N ASP A 158 4.68 -11.09 -8.80
CA ASP A 158 3.88 -10.28 -7.89
C ASP A 158 4.44 -8.86 -7.88
N ALA A 159 3.57 -7.86 -8.09
CA ALA A 159 3.91 -6.45 -7.94
C ALA A 159 3.24 -5.93 -6.67
N PHE A 160 4.06 -5.57 -5.68
CA PHE A 160 3.60 -4.90 -4.47
C PHE A 160 3.69 -3.39 -4.65
N PHE A 161 2.62 -2.69 -4.28
CA PHE A 161 2.52 -1.24 -4.27
C PHE A 161 2.33 -0.81 -2.82
N PHE A 162 3.44 -0.48 -2.16
CA PHE A 162 3.42 0.03 -0.79
C PHE A 162 3.17 1.54 -0.79
N TYR A 163 2.32 1.98 0.13
CA TYR A 163 1.95 3.37 0.36
C TYR A 163 2.40 3.74 1.77
N PHE A 164 3.12 4.85 1.86
CA PHE A 164 3.64 5.33 3.14
C PHE A 164 2.91 6.59 3.58
N TYR A 165 2.50 6.61 4.85
CA TYR A 165 1.95 7.78 5.52
C TYR A 165 2.81 8.07 6.76
N SER A 166 3.01 9.35 7.09
CA SER A 166 3.80 9.72 8.27
C SER A 166 3.03 9.60 9.58
N TYR A 167 1.71 9.49 9.51
CA TYR A 167 0.84 9.37 10.67
C TYR A 167 -0.45 8.67 10.29
N ASP A 168 -0.82 7.70 11.10
CA ASP A 168 -2.14 7.10 11.17
C ASP A 168 -2.85 7.69 12.38
N ARG A 169 -4.03 8.26 12.18
CA ARG A 169 -4.80 8.84 13.28
C ARG A 169 -5.65 7.78 13.99
N GLY A 170 -5.76 6.58 13.45
CA GLY A 170 -6.64 5.55 13.95
C GLY A 170 -8.11 5.93 13.78
N ALA A 171 -8.99 5.04 14.23
CA ALA A 171 -10.42 5.29 14.13
C ALA A 171 -10.89 6.21 15.27
N ASN A 172 -11.79 7.11 14.92
CA ASN A 172 -12.50 7.97 15.86
C ASN A 172 -13.36 7.13 16.78
N ILE A 173 -13.51 7.55 18.04
CA ILE A 173 -14.40 6.89 19.00
C ILE A 173 -15.87 6.86 18.54
N THR A 174 -16.29 7.78 17.67
CA THR A 174 -17.62 7.72 17.05
C THR A 174 -17.75 6.65 15.97
N GLN A 175 -16.65 6.03 15.54
CA GLN A 175 -16.60 4.89 14.61
C GLN A 175 -16.70 3.54 15.33
N VAL A 176 -17.21 3.52 16.56
CA VAL A 176 -17.43 2.28 17.30
C VAL A 176 -18.84 1.75 17.04
N LEU A 177 -18.96 0.45 16.80
CA LEU A 177 -20.22 -0.23 16.52
C LEU A 177 -21.28 -0.04 17.63
N GLU A 178 -22.55 0.15 17.28
CA GLU A 178 -23.65 -0.03 18.22
C GLU A 178 -23.85 -1.54 18.53
N PRO A 179 -24.12 -1.93 19.80
CA PRO A 179 -24.26 -1.10 21.00
C PRO A 179 -22.93 -0.89 21.76
N LEU A 180 -21.79 -1.34 21.21
CA LEU A 180 -20.47 -1.26 21.87
C LEU A 180 -20.03 0.19 22.11
N ASN A 181 -20.49 1.14 21.29
CA ASN A 181 -20.32 2.58 21.52
C ASN A 181 -20.86 3.04 22.89
N ARG A 182 -21.86 2.35 23.45
CA ARG A 182 -22.43 2.66 24.79
C ARG A 182 -21.55 2.20 25.95
N LEU A 183 -20.56 1.34 25.67
CA LEU A 183 -19.60 0.86 26.66
C LEU A 183 -18.36 1.75 26.74
N ILE A 184 -18.29 2.77 25.88
CA ILE A 184 -17.25 3.78 25.92
C ILE A 184 -17.79 4.92 26.78
N GLU A 185 -17.28 5.01 28.01
CA GLU A 185 -17.49 6.18 28.86
C GLU A 185 -16.87 7.41 28.21
N ASP A 186 -17.56 8.55 28.32
CA ASP A 186 -17.26 9.91 27.82
C ASP A 186 -15.75 10.19 27.60
N THR A 187 -15.20 9.64 26.51
CA THR A 187 -13.91 10.05 25.97
C THR A 187 -14.16 11.35 25.22
N GLU A 188 -13.21 12.28 25.29
CA GLU A 188 -13.32 13.59 24.64
C GLU A 188 -13.88 13.42 23.22
N HIS A 189 -15.00 14.09 22.92
CA HIS A 189 -15.69 13.91 21.65
C HIS A 189 -14.73 14.13 20.48
N GLY A 190 -14.66 13.14 19.59
CA GLY A 190 -13.77 13.17 18.44
C GLY A 190 -12.35 12.65 18.71
N MET A 191 -12.08 12.05 19.87
CA MET A 191 -10.81 11.35 20.13
C MET A 191 -10.68 10.12 19.24
N HIS A 192 -9.46 9.82 18.82
CA HIS A 192 -9.13 8.65 18.02
C HIS A 192 -8.35 7.62 18.84
N PHE A 193 -8.36 6.37 18.35
CA PHE A 193 -7.69 5.22 18.95
C PHE A 193 -6.98 4.41 17.88
N GLY A 194 -5.82 3.88 18.24
CA GLY A 194 -4.90 3.25 17.29
C GLY A 194 -3.99 4.25 16.58
N ASP A 195 -3.90 5.50 17.04
CA ASP A 195 -2.97 6.49 16.49
C ASP A 195 -1.53 5.96 16.51
N HIS A 196 -0.81 6.11 15.40
CA HIS A 196 0.62 5.83 15.36
C HIS A 196 1.36 6.72 14.36
N VAL A 197 2.58 7.11 14.74
CA VAL A 197 3.53 7.73 13.82
C VAL A 197 4.00 6.66 12.85
N GLY A 198 4.07 7.00 11.56
CA GLY A 198 4.43 6.11 10.46
C GLY A 198 3.37 5.06 10.16
N ASP A 199 3.13 4.78 8.89
CA ASP A 199 2.17 3.77 8.47
C ASP A 199 2.50 3.19 7.09
N TRP A 200 2.25 1.90 6.93
CA TRP A 200 2.55 1.09 5.75
C TRP A 200 1.33 0.27 5.32
N GLU A 201 0.64 0.78 4.31
CA GLU A 201 -0.43 0.11 3.58
C GLU A 201 0.07 -0.39 2.22
N HIS A 202 -0.61 -1.37 1.61
CA HIS A 202 -0.23 -1.88 0.30
C HIS A 202 -1.32 -2.62 -0.47
N ASN A 203 -1.17 -2.59 -1.79
CA ASN A 203 -1.76 -3.58 -2.67
C ASN A 203 -0.72 -4.56 -3.19
N MET A 204 -1.17 -5.75 -3.59
CA MET A 204 -0.37 -6.68 -4.40
C MET A 204 -1.17 -7.12 -5.61
N VAL A 205 -0.61 -6.97 -6.81
CA VAL A 205 -1.19 -7.49 -8.05
C VAL A 205 -0.36 -8.68 -8.51
N ARG A 206 -1.02 -9.81 -8.76
CA ARG A 206 -0.37 -11.02 -9.28
C ARG A 206 -0.54 -11.11 -10.78
N PHE A 207 0.57 -11.34 -11.48
CA PHE A 207 0.61 -11.54 -12.92
C PHE A 207 0.98 -12.98 -13.26
N ARG A 208 0.40 -13.47 -14.36
CA ARG A 208 0.81 -14.70 -15.04
C ARG A 208 0.96 -14.44 -16.52
N ASP A 209 2.14 -14.74 -17.07
CA ASP A 209 2.47 -14.50 -18.47
C ASP A 209 2.23 -13.03 -18.90
N GLY A 210 2.53 -12.09 -18.00
CA GLY A 210 2.34 -10.64 -18.23
C GLY A 210 0.89 -10.15 -18.12
N LYS A 211 -0.07 -11.00 -17.72
CA LYS A 211 -1.47 -10.60 -17.51
C LYS A 211 -1.82 -10.62 -16.02
N PRO A 212 -2.50 -9.61 -15.49
CA PRO A 212 -2.93 -9.64 -14.10
C PRO A 212 -4.00 -10.73 -13.90
N THR A 213 -3.96 -11.37 -12.73
CA THR A 213 -4.84 -12.51 -12.38
C THR A 213 -5.61 -12.26 -11.09
N GLY A 214 -5.16 -11.34 -10.24
CA GLY A 214 -5.88 -10.89 -9.07
C GLY A 214 -5.10 -9.84 -8.27
N ILE A 215 -5.78 -9.29 -7.28
CA ILE A 215 -5.29 -8.19 -6.45
C ILE A 215 -5.61 -8.44 -4.97
N TYR A 216 -4.70 -8.04 -4.10
CA TYR A 216 -4.85 -7.97 -2.64
C TYR A 216 -4.91 -6.51 -2.19
N TYR A 217 -5.74 -6.24 -1.18
CA TYR A 217 -5.88 -4.96 -0.49
C TYR A 217 -5.55 -5.17 0.99
N SER A 218 -4.53 -4.46 1.51
CA SER A 218 -4.21 -4.48 2.94
C SER A 218 -5.29 -3.79 3.76
N GLN A 219 -5.60 -4.37 4.92
CA GLN A 219 -6.55 -3.83 5.88
C GLN A 219 -6.01 -4.16 7.26
N HIS A 220 -5.27 -3.21 7.86
CA HIS A 220 -4.63 -3.40 9.16
C HIS A 220 -3.68 -4.63 9.13
N ALA A 221 -3.80 -5.51 10.13
CA ALA A 221 -3.13 -6.81 10.20
C ALA A 221 -3.54 -7.82 9.09
N GLY A 222 -4.58 -7.52 8.31
CA GLY A 222 -5.19 -8.44 7.35
C GLY A 222 -5.40 -7.81 5.97
N GLY A 223 -6.48 -8.22 5.33
CA GLY A 223 -6.84 -7.74 4.00
C GLY A 223 -7.80 -8.65 3.27
N SER A 224 -8.19 -8.19 2.09
CA SER A 224 -9.13 -8.83 1.18
C SER A 224 -8.51 -8.99 -0.20
N ALA A 225 -8.89 -10.05 -0.91
CA ALA A 225 -8.32 -10.35 -2.22
C ALA A 225 -9.38 -10.79 -3.22
N TYR A 226 -9.18 -10.40 -4.48
CA TYR A 226 -10.15 -10.57 -5.56
C TYR A 226 -9.46 -11.12 -6.81
N GLY A 227 -10.19 -11.92 -7.59
CA GLY A 227 -9.78 -12.22 -8.96
C GLY A 227 -9.81 -10.96 -9.81
N TRP A 228 -8.98 -10.90 -10.86
CA TRP A 228 -8.89 -9.67 -11.66
C TRP A 228 -10.20 -9.29 -12.36
N ASP A 229 -11.00 -10.29 -12.75
CA ASP A 229 -12.31 -10.11 -13.39
C ASP A 229 -13.49 -10.14 -12.38
N ASP A 230 -13.21 -9.99 -11.08
CA ASP A 230 -14.24 -10.01 -10.05
C ASP A 230 -15.15 -8.78 -10.15
N ALA A 231 -16.46 -8.99 -10.10
CA ALA A 231 -17.46 -7.92 -10.25
C ALA A 231 -17.45 -6.92 -9.09
N ALA A 232 -16.84 -7.26 -7.95
CA ALA A 232 -16.66 -6.34 -6.82
C ALA A 232 -15.56 -5.29 -7.07
N LEU A 233 -14.67 -5.51 -8.05
CA LEU A 233 -13.60 -4.57 -8.36
C LEU A 233 -14.11 -3.38 -9.19
N SER A 234 -13.85 -2.18 -8.68
CA SER A 234 -14.03 -0.95 -9.46
C SER A 234 -12.78 -0.68 -10.27
N MET A 235 -12.92 -0.46 -11.58
CA MET A 235 -11.80 -0.26 -12.51
C MET A 235 -11.89 1.10 -13.21
N LYS A 236 -10.75 1.72 -13.50
CA LYS A 236 -10.62 2.92 -14.33
C LYS A 236 -9.47 2.74 -15.31
N ASP A 237 -9.76 2.73 -16.60
CA ASP A 237 -8.74 2.57 -17.66
C ASP A 237 -7.85 1.31 -17.42
N GLU A 238 -8.45 0.13 -17.14
CA GLU A 238 -7.76 -1.14 -16.79
C GLU A 238 -7.00 -1.15 -15.44
N ARG A 239 -7.09 -0.07 -14.66
CA ARG A 239 -6.45 0.05 -13.35
C ARG A 239 -7.48 -0.13 -12.23
N PRO A 240 -7.20 -0.95 -11.19
CA PRO A 240 -8.10 -1.11 -10.07
C PRO A 240 -8.13 0.16 -9.22
N LEU A 241 -9.33 0.54 -8.78
CA LEU A 241 -9.57 1.62 -7.84
C LEU A 241 -9.48 1.08 -6.41
N VAL A 242 -8.73 1.81 -5.59
CA VAL A 242 -8.54 1.57 -4.16
C VAL A 242 -9.15 2.74 -3.43
N PHE A 243 -9.88 2.47 -2.35
CA PHE A 243 -10.45 3.48 -1.47
C PHE A 243 -9.72 3.37 -0.14
N SER A 244 -8.95 4.41 0.21
CA SER A 244 -8.21 4.47 1.46
C SER A 244 -9.13 5.02 2.56
N ALA A 245 -9.18 4.31 3.68
CA ALA A 245 -10.01 4.66 4.82
C ALA A 245 -9.52 5.94 5.51
N TYR A 246 -10.45 6.67 6.11
CA TYR A 246 -10.13 7.86 6.89
C TYR A 246 -9.41 7.51 8.20
N GLY A 247 -8.25 8.12 8.40
CA GLY A 247 -7.45 8.01 9.61
C GLY A 247 -6.56 6.77 9.62
N SER A 248 -7.13 5.60 9.34
CA SER A 248 -6.48 4.28 9.38
C SER A 248 -5.79 3.85 8.09
N HIS A 249 -6.05 4.58 6.99
CA HIS A 249 -5.59 4.32 5.63
C HIS A 249 -5.87 2.95 5.00
N ALA A 250 -6.49 2.00 5.72
CA ALA A 250 -6.82 0.67 5.24
C ALA A 250 -7.47 0.70 3.85
N ASN A 251 -7.11 -0.27 3.00
CA ASN A 251 -7.43 -0.25 1.58
C ASN A 251 -8.64 -1.12 1.24
N TYR A 252 -9.57 -0.57 0.46
CA TYR A 252 -10.81 -1.24 0.08
C TYR A 252 -11.07 -1.17 -1.42
N ALA A 253 -11.77 -2.17 -1.97
CA ALA A 253 -12.15 -2.24 -3.38
C ALA A 253 -13.35 -1.33 -3.75
N SER A 254 -14.04 -0.78 -2.74
CA SER A 254 -15.23 0.06 -2.91
C SER A 254 -15.36 1.09 -1.79
N SER A 255 -15.97 2.24 -2.08
CA SER A 255 -16.36 3.24 -1.08
C SER A 255 -17.52 2.76 -0.19
N GLY A 256 -17.63 3.30 1.02
CA GLY A 256 -18.75 3.09 1.93
C GLY A 256 -18.30 2.73 3.34
N VAL A 257 -19.28 2.29 4.13
CA VAL A 257 -19.12 1.69 5.46
C VAL A 257 -19.68 0.28 5.34
N PHE A 258 -18.87 -0.76 5.49
CA PHE A 258 -19.37 -2.14 5.52
C PHE A 258 -19.08 -2.79 6.87
N TYR A 259 -20.14 -3.04 7.63
CA TYR A 259 -20.10 -3.30 9.07
C TYR A 259 -19.46 -4.63 9.48
N SER A 260 -19.33 -5.61 8.59
CA SER A 260 -18.55 -6.85 8.85
C SER A 260 -17.12 -6.78 8.34
N ASP A 261 -16.94 -6.16 7.17
CA ASP A 261 -15.70 -6.21 6.39
C ASP A 261 -14.71 -5.10 6.76
N HIS A 262 -15.19 -4.09 7.50
CA HIS A 262 -14.41 -2.92 7.92
C HIS A 262 -14.13 -2.89 9.43
N VAL A 263 -14.43 -3.98 10.16
CA VAL A 263 -14.18 -4.06 11.61
C VAL A 263 -12.74 -4.43 11.91
N HIS A 264 -12.01 -3.51 12.54
CA HIS A 264 -10.68 -3.73 13.10
C HIS A 264 -10.67 -3.40 14.59
N ASP A 265 -9.64 -3.86 15.30
CA ASP A 265 -9.45 -3.63 16.74
C ASP A 265 -10.71 -3.83 17.59
N ALA A 266 -11.29 -5.01 17.40
CA ALA A 266 -12.51 -5.50 18.02
C ALA A 266 -13.82 -4.76 17.69
N ALA A 267 -13.84 -3.43 17.53
CA ALA A 267 -15.08 -2.68 17.40
C ALA A 267 -15.03 -1.41 16.52
N LEU A 268 -13.88 -1.07 15.94
CA LEU A 268 -13.68 0.13 15.13
C LEU A 268 -14.04 -0.15 13.67
N ILE A 269 -14.66 0.82 12.99
CA ILE A 269 -15.14 0.67 11.61
C ILE A 269 -14.42 1.67 10.69
N ASP A 270 -13.89 1.17 9.58
CA ASP A 270 -13.37 2.01 8.51
C ASP A 270 -14.45 2.59 7.60
N TYR A 271 -14.20 3.81 7.13
CA TYR A 271 -15.05 4.47 6.16
C TYR A 271 -14.21 5.05 5.02
N CYS A 272 -14.68 4.85 3.80
CA CYS A 272 -13.94 5.23 2.60
C CYS A 272 -14.84 5.97 1.61
N ASP A 273 -14.31 6.97 0.92
CA ASP A 273 -15.01 7.69 -0.13
C ASP A 273 -14.10 8.07 -1.31
N ALA A 274 -14.67 8.71 -2.32
CA ALA A 274 -13.96 9.12 -3.54
C ALA A 274 -13.50 10.58 -3.46
N GLY A 275 -12.56 10.88 -2.56
CA GLY A 275 -12.00 12.22 -2.37
C GLY A 275 -11.01 12.64 -3.46
N LYS A 276 -9.71 12.66 -3.14
CA LYS A 276 -8.64 13.04 -4.10
C LYS A 276 -8.02 11.79 -4.72
N LEU A 277 -7.99 11.73 -6.05
CA LEU A 277 -7.36 10.62 -6.76
C LEU A 277 -5.85 10.79 -6.74
N TRP A 278 -5.16 9.76 -6.25
CA TRP A 278 -3.71 9.63 -6.26
C TRP A 278 -3.30 8.50 -7.20
N ASP A 279 -2.25 8.74 -7.97
CA ASP A 279 -1.58 7.75 -8.80
C ASP A 279 -0.20 7.43 -8.20
N PRO A 280 -0.07 6.32 -7.45
CA PRO A 280 1.15 6.01 -6.71
C PRO A 280 2.40 5.89 -7.58
N VAL A 281 2.26 5.34 -8.79
CA VAL A 281 3.41 5.08 -9.67
C VAL A 281 3.96 6.34 -10.34
N LEU A 282 3.26 7.49 -10.24
CA LEU A 282 3.79 8.76 -10.73
C LEU A 282 4.88 9.34 -9.81
N SER A 283 5.02 8.87 -8.57
CA SER A 283 6.13 9.22 -7.68
C SER A 283 6.46 8.04 -6.76
N ALA A 284 7.24 7.10 -7.28
CA ALA A 284 7.58 5.87 -6.58
C ALA A 284 9.06 5.49 -6.74
N TYR A 285 9.59 4.79 -5.73
CA TYR A 285 10.78 3.98 -5.90
C TYR A 285 10.40 2.62 -6.48
N PHE A 286 11.22 2.08 -7.38
CA PHE A 286 10.95 0.78 -8.01
C PHE A 286 12.11 -0.18 -7.79
N TYR A 287 11.78 -1.39 -7.38
CA TYR A 287 12.74 -2.42 -7.06
C TYR A 287 12.32 -3.78 -7.60
N HIS A 288 13.33 -4.61 -7.85
CA HIS A 288 13.18 -6.05 -8.02
C HIS A 288 13.71 -6.75 -6.75
N LEU A 289 12.94 -7.70 -6.24
CA LEU A 289 13.33 -8.57 -5.13
C LEU A 289 13.55 -9.98 -5.68
N ASP A 290 14.75 -10.52 -5.48
CA ASP A 290 15.03 -11.93 -5.70
C ASP A 290 14.39 -12.76 -4.57
N PRO A 291 13.42 -13.66 -4.86
CA PRO A 291 12.74 -14.44 -3.82
C PRO A 291 13.64 -15.48 -3.14
N GLU A 292 14.78 -15.88 -3.74
CA GLU A 292 15.68 -16.88 -3.15
C GLU A 292 16.69 -16.24 -2.19
N SER A 293 17.39 -15.20 -2.64
CA SER A 293 18.38 -14.49 -1.83
C SER A 293 17.79 -13.38 -0.96
N PHE A 294 16.54 -12.98 -1.23
CA PHE A 294 15.87 -11.83 -0.64
C PHE A 294 16.61 -10.49 -0.87
N ALA A 295 17.43 -10.44 -1.93
CA ALA A 295 18.16 -9.25 -2.31
C ALA A 295 17.28 -8.27 -3.10
N LEU A 296 17.13 -7.06 -2.58
CA LEU A 296 16.46 -5.94 -3.23
C LEU A 296 17.42 -5.17 -4.15
N THR A 297 17.02 -4.96 -5.40
CA THR A 297 17.77 -4.22 -6.42
C THR A 297 16.92 -3.10 -7.01
N ARG A 298 17.46 -1.89 -7.05
CA ARG A 298 16.76 -0.72 -7.63
C ARG A 298 16.68 -0.83 -9.16
N LEU A 299 15.49 -0.57 -9.72
CA LEU A 299 15.22 -0.73 -11.15
C LEU A 299 15.57 0.52 -11.97
N PHE A 300 15.41 1.72 -11.41
CA PHE A 300 15.74 2.97 -12.08
C PHE A 300 16.75 3.75 -11.25
N SER A 301 17.90 4.06 -11.85
CA SER A 301 18.93 4.92 -11.26
C SER A 301 19.18 6.07 -12.23
N SER A 302 19.13 7.31 -11.74
CA SER A 302 19.54 8.45 -12.56
C SER A 302 21.01 8.31 -12.92
N GLU A 303 21.33 8.25 -14.22
CA GLU A 303 22.71 8.16 -14.73
C GLU A 303 23.56 9.41 -14.38
N SER A 304 22.97 10.45 -13.79
CA SER A 304 23.62 11.76 -13.63
C SER A 304 24.49 11.93 -12.39
N ASN A 305 24.73 10.90 -11.56
CA ASN A 305 25.71 10.96 -10.48
C ASN A 305 26.53 9.67 -10.39
N ILE A 306 27.78 9.75 -10.85
CA ILE A 306 28.82 8.74 -10.70
C ILE A 306 29.28 8.70 -9.23
N SER A 307 28.37 8.30 -8.36
CA SER A 307 28.67 7.76 -7.04
C SER A 307 27.91 6.45 -6.94
N THR A 308 28.61 5.36 -7.22
CA THR A 308 28.12 3.97 -7.31
C THR A 308 27.68 3.39 -5.96
N THR A 309 27.27 4.20 -4.98
CA THR A 309 27.03 3.75 -3.59
C THR A 309 25.60 3.92 -3.09
N SER A 310 24.74 4.68 -3.78
CA SER A 310 23.35 4.89 -3.34
C SER A 310 22.38 4.02 -4.15
N ASN A 311 21.85 2.99 -3.51
CA ASN A 311 20.82 2.11 -4.10
C ASN A 311 19.45 2.33 -3.44
N LEU A 312 19.38 3.14 -2.38
CA LEU A 312 18.20 3.42 -1.56
C LEU A 312 17.47 2.15 -1.15
N THR A 313 18.17 1.09 -0.75
CA THR A 313 17.56 -0.21 -0.40
C THR A 313 17.52 -0.47 1.10
N SER A 314 18.23 0.31 1.91
CA SER A 314 18.41 0.06 3.34
C SER A 314 17.11 0.18 4.13
N PHE A 315 16.21 1.08 3.69
CA PHE A 315 14.88 1.21 4.30
C PHE A 315 14.10 -0.12 4.31
N PHE A 316 14.25 -0.94 3.26
CA PHE A 316 13.59 -2.23 3.17
C PHE A 316 14.11 -3.17 4.24
N TYR A 317 15.42 -3.22 4.46
CA TYR A 317 16.01 -4.16 5.42
C TYR A 317 15.87 -3.73 6.88
N PHE A 318 15.46 -2.50 7.19
CA PHE A 318 15.21 -2.09 8.56
C PHE A 318 14.01 -2.87 9.15
N THR A 319 14.25 -3.60 10.24
CA THR A 319 13.26 -4.50 10.85
C THR A 319 12.59 -3.91 12.09
N GLY A 320 12.90 -2.66 12.46
CA GLY A 320 12.31 -2.00 13.61
C GLY A 320 10.97 -1.33 13.30
N ILE A 321 10.49 -0.57 14.27
CA ILE A 321 9.24 0.18 14.21
C ILE A 321 9.45 1.47 13.39
N TRP A 322 8.61 1.67 12.39
CA TRP A 322 8.50 2.93 11.66
C TRP A 322 7.57 3.87 12.44
N GLY A 323 8.15 4.59 13.39
CA GLY A 323 7.44 5.52 14.26
C GLY A 323 7.76 5.33 15.74
N ASP A 324 6.88 5.87 16.58
CA ASP A 324 6.98 5.75 18.03
C ASP A 324 6.70 4.31 18.49
N ALA A 325 7.38 3.88 19.55
CA ALA A 325 6.91 2.73 20.34
C ALA A 325 5.69 3.15 21.16
N GLN A 326 4.76 2.22 21.40
CA GLN A 326 3.55 2.46 22.19
C GLN A 326 3.85 3.21 23.49
N TYR A 327 3.10 4.29 23.73
CA TYR A 327 3.27 5.09 24.93
C TYR A 327 2.85 4.29 26.19
N PRO A 328 3.60 4.44 27.31
CA PRO A 328 3.24 3.83 28.59
C PRO A 328 1.84 4.23 29.06
N ASP A 329 1.22 3.36 29.87
CA ASP A 329 -0.12 3.58 30.40
C ASP A 329 -0.22 4.80 31.32
N ASP A 330 0.90 5.22 31.92
CA ASP A 330 1.02 6.40 32.76
C ASP A 330 1.47 7.66 31.98
N ASP A 331 1.72 7.57 30.67
CA ASP A 331 1.96 8.75 29.83
C ASP A 331 0.69 9.62 29.77
N SER A 332 0.84 10.91 30.04
CA SER A 332 -0.26 11.89 30.02
C SER A 332 -1.03 11.95 28.70
N ARG A 333 -0.38 11.60 27.57
CA ARG A 333 -0.95 11.58 26.22
C ARG A 333 -1.69 10.28 25.93
N GLN A 334 -1.39 9.21 26.66
CA GLN A 334 -2.00 7.91 26.47
C GLN A 334 -3.40 7.86 27.11
N LYS A 335 -4.34 7.23 26.40
CA LYS A 335 -5.67 6.89 26.90
C LYS A 335 -5.96 5.44 26.56
N THR A 336 -6.73 4.78 27.39
CA THR A 336 -7.16 3.40 27.15
C THR A 336 -8.66 3.33 27.29
N VAL A 337 -9.37 2.81 26.28
CA VAL A 337 -10.79 2.54 26.39
C VAL A 337 -11.01 1.47 27.47
N PRO A 338 -11.79 1.75 28.52
CA PRO A 338 -12.12 0.75 29.53
C PRO A 338 -12.76 -0.49 28.88
N HIS A 339 -12.50 -1.68 29.45
CA HIS A 339 -13.03 -2.99 29.01
C HIS A 339 -12.54 -3.54 27.65
N PHE A 340 -12.22 -2.68 26.67
CA PHE A 340 -11.69 -3.12 25.38
C PHE A 340 -10.16 -3.08 25.31
N GLY A 341 -9.52 -2.26 26.16
CA GLY A 341 -8.05 -2.14 26.18
C GLY A 341 -7.46 -1.41 24.98
N LEU A 342 -8.31 -0.78 24.15
CA LEU A 342 -7.88 -0.01 22.98
C LEU A 342 -7.07 1.20 23.43
N LYS A 343 -5.84 1.29 22.97
CA LYS A 343 -4.92 2.39 23.28
C LYS A 343 -5.15 3.54 22.31
N ARG A 344 -4.97 4.76 22.80
CA ARG A 344 -4.95 5.94 21.93
C ARG A 344 -3.76 5.85 21.00
N PHE A 345 -2.55 5.80 21.56
CA PHE A 345 -1.33 5.63 20.79
C PHE A 345 -0.85 4.19 20.84
N VAL A 346 -0.55 3.60 19.69
CA VAL A 346 0.08 2.28 19.54
C VAL A 346 1.43 2.41 18.86
N SER A 347 2.22 1.34 18.82
CA SER A 347 3.47 1.34 18.06
C SER A 347 3.19 1.49 16.56
N GLY A 348 4.04 2.24 15.86
CA GLY A 348 4.04 2.22 14.39
C GLY A 348 4.31 0.81 13.82
N PRO A 349 4.01 0.56 12.55
CA PRO A 349 4.23 -0.74 11.95
C PRO A 349 5.71 -0.98 11.63
N GLN A 350 6.06 -2.26 11.42
CA GLN A 350 7.32 -2.61 10.77
C GLN A 350 7.25 -2.39 9.26
N GLY A 351 8.41 -2.22 8.63
CA GLY A 351 8.52 -1.89 7.20
C GLY A 351 8.13 -3.02 6.24
N PRO A 352 8.23 -2.80 4.92
CA PRO A 352 7.75 -3.73 3.90
C PRO A 352 8.30 -5.16 3.99
N ILE A 353 9.52 -5.34 4.50
CA ILE A 353 10.20 -6.64 4.55
C ILE A 353 9.44 -7.72 5.31
N VAL A 354 8.60 -7.35 6.28
CA VAL A 354 7.82 -8.32 7.08
C VAL A 354 6.46 -8.64 6.48
N LYS A 355 6.07 -8.04 5.35
CA LYS A 355 4.72 -8.15 4.76
C LYS A 355 4.50 -9.41 3.90
N ASP A 356 5.29 -10.47 4.14
CA ASP A 356 5.29 -11.77 3.45
C ASP A 356 5.26 -11.64 1.91
N LEU A 357 6.41 -11.30 1.32
CA LEU A 357 6.51 -10.95 -0.11
C LEU A 357 6.56 -12.17 -1.06
N VAL A 358 6.82 -13.38 -0.54
CA VAL A 358 6.92 -14.61 -1.34
C VAL A 358 5.69 -15.49 -1.09
N ARG A 359 4.54 -15.05 -1.60
CA ARG A 359 3.23 -15.63 -1.30
C ARG A 359 2.87 -16.80 -2.21
N LYS A 360 2.29 -17.88 -1.69
CA LYS A 360 1.72 -18.96 -2.52
C LYS A 360 0.45 -18.52 -3.25
N GLY A 361 -0.33 -17.62 -2.65
CA GLY A 361 -1.56 -17.05 -3.22
C GLY A 361 -1.55 -15.51 -3.13
N LEU A 362 -2.73 -14.90 -3.30
CA LEU A 362 -2.87 -13.45 -3.09
C LEU A 362 -2.73 -13.05 -1.61
N TYR A 363 -3.21 -13.91 -0.71
CA TYR A 363 -3.08 -13.72 0.74
C TYR A 363 -1.68 -14.07 1.24
N PRO A 364 -1.23 -13.44 2.34
CA PRO A 364 -0.10 -13.94 3.12
C PRO A 364 -0.26 -15.43 3.45
N ASN A 365 0.86 -16.16 3.38
CA ASN A 365 0.97 -17.58 3.69
C ASN A 365 0.63 -17.89 5.15
N GLN A 366 1.01 -16.99 6.05
CA GLN A 366 0.63 -17.03 7.45
C GLN A 366 -0.40 -15.94 7.69
N ARG A 367 -1.66 -16.34 7.86
CA ARG A 367 -2.71 -15.40 8.26
C ARG A 367 -2.59 -15.14 9.75
N GLU A 368 -2.56 -13.87 10.14
CA GLU A 368 -2.76 -13.52 11.54
C GLU A 368 -4.10 -14.06 12.03
N LYS A 369 -4.08 -14.69 13.21
CA LYS A 369 -5.30 -15.18 13.83
C LYS A 369 -6.02 -13.98 14.43
N LYS A 370 -7.18 -13.62 13.87
CA LYS A 370 -8.07 -12.63 14.51
C LYS A 370 -8.32 -13.06 15.96
N PRO A 371 -8.14 -12.18 16.96
CA PRO A 371 -8.54 -12.45 18.32
C PRO A 371 -10.01 -12.88 18.37
N TRP A 372 -10.36 -13.79 19.29
CA TRP A 372 -11.72 -14.34 19.41
C TRP A 372 -12.79 -13.23 19.48
N MET A 373 -12.45 -12.10 20.12
CA MET A 373 -13.34 -10.96 20.30
C MET A 373 -13.64 -10.26 18.98
N GLN A 374 -12.62 -10.00 18.16
CA GLN A 374 -12.80 -9.44 16.81
C GLN A 374 -13.60 -10.39 15.91
N TRP A 375 -13.36 -11.70 16.03
CA TRP A 375 -14.12 -12.70 15.27
C TRP A 375 -15.60 -12.75 15.70
N ALA A 376 -15.87 -12.72 17.01
CA ALA A 376 -17.23 -12.73 17.55
C ALA A 376 -18.02 -11.46 17.18
N VAL A 377 -17.37 -10.29 17.22
CA VAL A 377 -17.99 -9.04 16.78
C VAL A 377 -18.28 -9.08 15.28
N GLY A 378 -17.35 -9.56 14.46
CA GLY A 378 -17.59 -9.73 13.01
C GLY A 378 -18.79 -10.61 12.68
N ILE A 379 -18.98 -11.72 13.41
CA ILE A 379 -20.17 -12.59 13.25
C ILE A 379 -21.45 -11.87 13.67
N PHE A 380 -21.44 -11.23 14.84
CA PHE A 380 -22.60 -10.50 15.34
C PHE A 380 -23.06 -9.43 14.34
N MET A 381 -22.11 -8.70 13.74
CA MET A 381 -22.41 -7.67 12.76
C MET A 381 -22.95 -8.22 11.45
N SER A 382 -22.35 -9.28 10.90
CA SER A 382 -22.88 -9.94 9.70
C SER A 382 -24.32 -10.40 9.90
N CYS A 383 -24.67 -10.90 11.09
CA CYS A 383 -26.05 -11.26 11.42
C CYS A 383 -26.99 -10.05 11.55
N MET A 384 -26.50 -8.87 11.95
CA MET A 384 -27.30 -7.64 12.02
C MET A 384 -27.52 -7.01 10.66
N GLU A 385 -26.53 -7.09 9.77
CA GLU A 385 -26.59 -6.57 8.40
C GLU A 385 -27.62 -7.36 7.55
N ASP A 386 -27.74 -8.68 7.79
CA ASP A 386 -28.80 -9.51 7.22
C ASP A 386 -30.19 -9.24 7.83
N ALA A 387 -30.27 -8.60 9.00
CA ALA A 387 -31.51 -8.34 9.74
C ALA A 387 -32.09 -6.93 9.50
N GLU A 388 -31.31 -5.96 9.01
CA GLU A 388 -31.83 -4.64 8.63
C GLU A 388 -32.34 -4.62 7.18
N PRO A 389 -33.63 -4.31 6.93
CA PRO A 389 -34.10 -4.08 5.57
C PRO A 389 -33.43 -2.82 5.04
N ARG A 390 -32.65 -2.94 3.96
CA ARG A 390 -32.01 -1.86 3.17
C ARG A 390 -32.78 -0.54 3.33
N ARG A 391 -32.36 0.29 4.28
CA ARG A 391 -32.93 1.63 4.45
C ARG A 391 -32.48 2.43 3.24
N THR A 392 -33.45 2.71 2.38
CA THR A 392 -33.32 3.70 1.33
C THR A 392 -32.84 5.01 1.94
N ARG A 393 -31.70 5.47 1.43
CA ARG A 393 -31.07 6.77 1.65
C ARG A 393 -32.15 7.85 1.51
N LEU A 394 -32.36 8.67 2.54
CA LEU A 394 -33.12 9.92 2.44
C LEU A 394 -32.11 11.04 2.21
N ASP A 395 -32.30 11.69 1.06
CA ASP A 395 -31.84 13.00 0.55
C ASP A 395 -30.59 13.66 1.16
#